data_AF-A0A094CVC0-F1
#
_entry.id   AF-A0A094CVC0-F1
#
_cell.length_a   1.000
_cell.length_b   1.000
_cell.length_c   1.000
_cell.angle_alpha   90.00
_cell.angle_beta   90.00
_cell.angle_gamma   90.00
#
_symmetry.space_group_name_H-M   'P 1'
#
loop_
_entity.id
_entity.type
_entity.pdbx_description
1 polymer ?
#
loop_
_entity_poly.entity_id
_entity_poly.type
_entity_poly.pdbx_seq_one_letter_code
_entity_poly.pdbx_strand_id
1 'polypeptide(L)'
;MISLSGPRAGNGSALCQFQGFLMQMFPPADVLWTTAMAFDVFLIVFHRYDAEALRKLELKYFGVITTIVSIPAIAFLFINTEEKGPMYGSVTLWCAINPNWVLFRIIFYYGPIWLLILIAMVLYGLIGVNILKRKQAFKAISNDSFPMETVSHHDADLDDGNAPSQDGESTIAIYRPPPPPPPNRSSLSFRQYVLMPLMIFIVLLAIWVAPTTNRVASFTNPGYLSDPLLLAVGATGSLRGFWNGVVFITIGMKARKGKTGLDKTSHRTIT
;
A
#
# COMPACT_ATOMS: atom_id res chain seq x y z
N MET A 1 -0.27 32.92 0.63
CA MET A 1 -0.26 31.46 0.87
C MET A 1 -1.45 31.08 1.74
N ILE A 2 -2.32 30.19 1.25
CA ILE A 2 -3.58 29.82 1.92
C ILE A 2 -3.38 29.25 3.33
N SER A 3 -2.23 28.60 3.57
CA SER A 3 -1.85 28.06 4.88
C SER A 3 -1.77 29.12 5.99
N LEU A 4 -1.35 30.34 5.66
CA LEU A 4 -1.15 31.43 6.61
C LEU A 4 -2.38 32.33 6.77
N SER A 5 -3.37 32.21 5.89
CA SER A 5 -4.59 33.03 5.93
C SER A 5 -5.42 32.73 7.18
N GLY A 6 -5.50 31.46 7.60
CA GLY A 6 -6.17 31.05 8.84
C GLY A 6 -5.52 31.68 10.09
N PRO A 7 -4.21 31.45 10.32
CA PRO A 7 -3.47 32.09 11.40
C PRO A 7 -3.63 33.62 11.47
N ARG A 8 -3.59 34.30 10.31
CA ARG A 8 -3.75 35.76 10.23
C ARG A 8 -5.15 36.25 10.55
N ALA A 9 -6.17 35.46 10.24
CA ALA A 9 -7.57 35.77 10.58
C ALA A 9 -7.86 35.58 12.08
N GLY A 10 -6.96 34.93 12.82
CA GLY A 10 -7.07 34.70 14.26
C GLY A 10 -7.71 33.37 14.63
N ASN A 11 -7.45 32.92 15.86
CA ASN A 11 -7.86 31.58 16.34
C ASN A 11 -9.38 31.37 16.32
N GLY A 12 -10.17 32.41 16.62
CA GLY A 12 -11.64 32.34 16.59
C GLY A 12 -12.26 32.41 15.19
N SER A 13 -11.47 32.63 14.14
CA SER A 13 -12.01 32.76 12.78
C SER A 13 -12.49 31.41 12.24
N ALA A 14 -13.60 31.43 11.48
CA ALA A 14 -14.12 30.24 10.81
C ALA A 14 -13.08 29.60 9.89
N LEU A 15 -12.20 30.40 9.28
CA LEU A 15 -11.12 29.92 8.42
C LEU A 15 -10.08 29.11 9.19
N CYS A 16 -9.65 29.59 10.36
CA CYS A 16 -8.69 28.88 11.21
C CYS A 16 -9.30 27.60 11.82
N GLN A 17 -10.55 27.66 12.25
CA GLN A 17 -11.28 26.51 12.77
C GLN A 17 -11.46 25.43 11.69
N PHE A 18 -11.87 25.83 10.48
CA PHE A 18 -12.00 24.90 9.35
C PHE A 18 -10.66 24.27 8.97
N GLN A 19 -9.59 25.06 8.89
CA GLN A 19 -8.25 24.53 8.63
C GLN A 19 -7.82 23.54 9.72
N GLY A 20 -8.05 23.86 11.00
CA GLY A 20 -7.76 22.97 12.12
C GLY A 20 -8.55 21.65 12.07
N PHE A 21 -9.83 21.72 11.73
CA PHE A 21 -10.69 20.57 11.51
C PHE A 21 -10.15 19.63 10.42
N LEU A 22 -9.80 20.16 9.24
CA LEU A 22 -9.25 19.34 8.16
C LEU A 22 -7.89 18.71 8.55
N MET A 23 -7.06 19.48 9.27
CA MET A 23 -5.78 18.99 9.78
C MET A 23 -5.92 17.90 10.84
N GLN A 24 -7.03 17.88 11.60
CA GLN A 24 -7.33 16.83 12.55
C GLN A 24 -7.94 15.59 11.88
N MET A 25 -8.75 15.77 10.84
CA MET A 25 -9.52 14.69 10.21
C MET A 25 -8.69 13.88 9.21
N PHE A 26 -8.04 14.52 8.24
CA PHE A 26 -7.46 13.82 7.10
C PHE A 26 -6.15 13.06 7.39
N PRO A 27 -5.18 13.60 8.15
CA PRO A 27 -3.94 12.89 8.40
C PRO A 27 -4.12 11.57 9.16
N PRO A 28 -4.95 11.48 10.22
CA PRO A 28 -5.27 10.20 10.85
C PRO A 28 -6.04 9.26 9.91
N ALA A 29 -6.92 9.79 9.05
CA ALA A 29 -7.66 8.99 8.08
C ALA A 29 -6.71 8.31 7.07
N ASP A 30 -5.71 9.05 6.56
CA ASP A 30 -4.68 8.52 5.65
C ASP A 30 -3.90 7.36 6.28
N VAL A 31 -3.54 7.48 7.55
CA VAL A 31 -2.84 6.41 8.29
C VAL A 31 -3.75 5.20 8.46
N LEU A 32 -5.02 5.40 8.88
CA LEU A 32 -6.00 4.32 9.00
C LEU A 32 -6.24 3.60 7.67
N TRP A 33 -6.34 4.34 6.56
CA TRP A 33 -6.48 3.76 5.22
C TRP A 33 -5.23 2.97 4.81
N THR A 34 -4.04 3.45 5.14
CA THR A 34 -2.79 2.72 4.88
C THR A 34 -2.71 1.43 5.72
N THR A 35 -3.16 1.47 6.97
CA THR A 35 -3.26 0.26 7.82
C THR A 35 -4.32 -0.71 7.29
N ALA A 36 -5.46 -0.22 6.79
CA ALA A 36 -6.46 -1.05 6.13
C ALA A 36 -5.89 -1.74 4.88
N MET A 37 -5.17 -1.01 4.03
CA MET A 37 -4.45 -1.60 2.89
C MET A 37 -3.43 -2.67 3.34
N ALA A 38 -2.72 -2.43 4.44
CA ALA A 38 -1.78 -3.43 5.00
C ALA A 38 -2.52 -4.71 5.45
N PHE A 39 -3.68 -4.55 6.07
CA PHE A 39 -4.53 -5.66 6.49
C PHE A 39 -5.12 -6.41 5.29
N ASP A 40 -5.49 -5.72 4.21
CA ASP A 40 -5.95 -6.34 2.97
C ASP A 40 -4.87 -7.23 2.35
N VAL A 41 -3.62 -6.75 2.29
CA VAL A 41 -2.49 -7.58 1.83
C VAL A 41 -2.29 -8.79 2.75
N PHE A 42 -2.44 -8.62 4.06
CA PHE A 42 -2.38 -9.73 5.01
C PHE A 42 -3.47 -10.78 4.71
N LEU A 43 -4.72 -10.37 4.52
CA LEU A 43 -5.83 -11.26 4.18
C LEU A 43 -5.60 -12.00 2.85
N ILE A 44 -5.09 -11.30 1.83
CA ILE A 44 -4.77 -11.91 0.54
C ILE A 44 -3.68 -13.00 0.69
N VAL A 45 -2.62 -12.71 1.44
CA VAL A 45 -1.45 -13.61 1.56
C VAL A 45 -1.73 -14.82 2.46
N PHE A 46 -2.41 -14.62 3.59
CA PHE A 46 -2.62 -15.67 4.59
C PHE A 46 -3.97 -16.36 4.46
N HIS A 47 -5.04 -15.61 4.17
CA HIS A 47 -6.41 -16.13 4.11
C HIS A 47 -6.95 -16.31 2.69
N ARG A 48 -6.16 -15.95 1.66
CA ARG A 48 -6.52 -16.08 0.23
C ARG A 48 -7.88 -15.45 -0.10
N TYR A 49 -8.13 -14.26 0.44
CA TYR A 49 -9.36 -13.51 0.14
C TYR A 49 -9.47 -13.18 -1.36
N ASP A 50 -10.66 -13.39 -1.92
CA ASP A 50 -10.99 -12.98 -3.27
C ASP A 50 -11.33 -11.49 -3.36
N ALA A 51 -11.23 -10.91 -4.55
CA ALA A 51 -11.45 -9.48 -4.78
C ALA A 51 -12.86 -9.01 -4.37
N GLU A 52 -13.88 -9.87 -4.50
CA GLU A 52 -15.25 -9.55 -4.09
C GLU A 52 -15.41 -9.43 -2.58
N ALA A 53 -14.74 -10.30 -1.82
CA ALA A 53 -14.74 -10.27 -0.37
C ALA A 53 -14.04 -9.00 0.14
N LEU A 54 -12.94 -8.63 -0.50
CA LEU A 54 -12.19 -7.41 -0.18
C LEU A 54 -13.04 -6.15 -0.42
N ARG A 55 -13.76 -6.08 -1.54
CA ARG A 55 -14.62 -4.92 -1.86
C ARG A 55 -15.76 -4.71 -0.87
N LYS A 56 -16.32 -5.79 -0.31
CA LYS A 56 -17.31 -5.70 0.78
C LYS A 56 -16.68 -5.19 2.08
N LEU A 57 -15.40 -5.48 2.30
CA LEU A 57 -14.66 -5.03 3.47
C LEU A 57 -14.25 -3.56 3.33
N GLU A 58 -13.89 -3.10 2.12
CA GLU A 58 -13.62 -1.68 1.82
C GLU A 58 -14.81 -0.78 2.18
N LEU A 59 -16.04 -1.19 1.90
CA LEU A 59 -17.23 -0.46 2.33
C LEU A 59 -17.33 -0.34 3.86
N LYS A 60 -16.93 -1.38 4.59
CA LYS A 60 -16.90 -1.35 6.06
C LYS A 60 -15.79 -0.43 6.56
N TYR A 61 -14.60 -0.48 5.96
CA TYR A 61 -13.51 0.45 6.30
C TYR A 61 -13.92 1.89 6.07
N PHE A 62 -14.58 2.19 4.95
CA PHE A 62 -15.03 3.54 4.65
C PHE A 62 -15.92 4.10 5.76
N GLY A 63 -16.91 3.33 6.22
CA GLY A 63 -17.75 3.73 7.35
C GLY A 63 -16.95 3.89 8.64
N VAL A 64 -16.21 2.86 9.04
CA VAL A 64 -15.47 2.83 10.32
C VAL A 64 -14.42 3.93 10.41
N ILE A 65 -13.56 4.07 9.39
CA ILE A 65 -12.49 5.06 9.36
C ILE A 65 -13.09 6.46 9.40
N THR A 66 -14.09 6.74 8.57
CA THR A 66 -14.76 8.05 8.52
C THR A 66 -15.34 8.41 9.88
N THR A 67 -16.04 7.49 10.54
CA THR A 67 -16.60 7.73 11.87
C THR A 67 -15.51 8.00 12.90
N ILE A 68 -14.47 7.15 12.98
CA ILE A 68 -13.40 7.27 13.98
C ILE A 68 -12.68 8.61 13.90
N VAL A 69 -12.38 9.10 12.69
CA VAL A 69 -11.65 10.38 12.52
C VAL A 69 -12.55 11.60 12.65
N SER A 70 -13.82 11.49 12.25
CA SER A 70 -14.75 12.62 12.28
C SER A 70 -15.19 12.96 13.69
N ILE A 71 -15.38 11.95 14.57
CA ILE A 71 -15.81 12.17 15.96
C ILE A 71 -14.91 13.17 16.70
N PRO A 72 -13.59 12.96 16.84
CA PRO A 72 -12.72 13.92 17.53
C PRO A 72 -12.61 15.24 16.75
N ALA A 73 -12.58 15.18 15.42
CA ALA A 73 -12.46 16.38 14.59
C ALA A 73 -13.64 17.34 14.80
N ILE A 74 -14.86 16.81 14.86
CA ILE A 74 -16.10 17.55 15.10
C ILE A 74 -16.21 17.97 16.57
N ALA A 75 -15.94 17.06 17.51
CA ALA A 75 -16.03 17.38 18.94
C ALA A 75 -15.15 18.58 19.33
N PHE A 76 -13.94 18.65 18.79
CA PHE A 76 -12.99 19.72 19.08
C PHE A 76 -13.42 21.11 18.55
N LEU A 77 -14.36 21.19 17.60
CA LEU A 77 -14.91 22.48 17.15
C LEU A 77 -15.75 23.16 18.24
N PHE A 78 -16.37 22.39 19.12
CA PHE A 78 -17.28 22.91 20.16
C PHE A 78 -16.58 23.18 21.49
N ILE A 79 -15.30 22.80 21.63
CA ILE A 79 -14.55 22.97 22.87
C ILE A 79 -13.83 24.31 22.86
N ASN A 80 -14.27 25.22 23.72
CA ASN A 80 -13.66 26.51 23.97
C ASN A 80 -13.75 26.82 25.47
N THR A 81 -12.67 27.35 26.04
CA THR A 81 -12.60 27.76 27.46
C THR A 81 -12.06 29.18 27.55
N GLU A 82 -12.46 29.94 28.57
CA GLU A 82 -11.98 31.31 28.76
C GLU A 82 -10.46 31.38 28.98
N GLU A 83 -9.89 30.36 29.66
CA GLU A 83 -8.46 30.31 29.97
C GLU A 83 -7.58 29.93 28.75
N LYS A 84 -8.00 28.94 27.95
CA LYS A 84 -7.17 28.37 26.87
C LYS A 84 -7.64 28.75 25.45
N GLY A 85 -8.82 29.34 25.33
CA GLY A 85 -9.48 29.63 24.06
C GLY A 85 -9.96 28.39 23.31
N PRO A 86 -10.27 28.51 22.01
CA PRO A 86 -10.74 27.41 21.19
C PRO A 86 -9.66 26.34 21.01
N MET A 87 -10.10 25.09 20.86
CA MET A 87 -9.21 23.95 20.74
C MET A 87 -8.39 23.96 19.46
N TYR A 88 -8.95 24.45 18.35
CA TYR A 88 -8.17 24.76 17.16
C TYR A 88 -7.64 26.19 17.20
N GLY A 89 -6.39 26.36 16.78
CA GLY A 89 -5.70 27.64 16.75
C GLY A 89 -4.40 27.60 15.95
N SER A 90 -3.78 28.76 15.80
CA SER A 90 -2.54 28.94 15.05
C SER A 90 -1.36 28.18 15.68
N VAL A 91 -0.61 27.47 14.85
CA VAL A 91 0.64 26.77 15.17
C VAL A 91 1.74 27.20 14.19
N THR A 92 2.01 28.52 14.16
CA THR A 92 3.04 29.19 13.35
C THR A 92 2.68 29.32 11.87
N LEU A 93 2.58 28.22 11.12
CA LEU A 93 2.37 28.23 9.67
C LEU A 93 0.97 27.81 9.21
N TRP A 94 0.16 27.23 10.10
CA TRP A 94 -1.20 26.76 9.84
C TRP A 94 -2.01 26.74 11.14
N CYS A 95 -3.31 26.48 11.04
CA CYS A 95 -4.15 26.18 12.19
C CYS A 95 -4.27 24.66 12.41
N ALA A 96 -4.13 24.23 13.67
CA ALA A 96 -4.27 22.85 14.13
C ALA A 96 -4.72 22.87 15.60
N ILE A 97 -4.61 21.75 16.33
CA ILE A 97 -4.83 21.77 17.78
C ILE A 97 -3.85 22.76 18.42
N ASN A 98 -4.44 23.75 19.09
CA ASN A 98 -3.79 24.89 19.72
C ASN A 98 -2.73 24.42 20.73
N PRO A 99 -1.53 25.06 20.79
CA PRO A 99 -0.49 24.72 21.75
C PRO A 99 -0.94 24.64 23.21
N ASN A 100 -1.96 25.44 23.60
CA ASN A 100 -2.54 25.40 24.96
C ASN A 100 -3.20 24.05 25.30
N TRP A 101 -3.56 23.27 24.27
CA TRP A 101 -4.20 21.96 24.37
C TRP A 101 -3.25 20.83 23.94
N VAL A 102 -1.94 20.98 24.17
CA VAL A 102 -0.90 20.05 23.71
C VAL A 102 -1.15 18.59 24.13
N LEU A 103 -1.69 18.35 25.33
CA LEU A 103 -1.97 16.99 25.81
C LEU A 103 -2.97 16.26 24.91
N PHE A 104 -4.04 16.94 24.50
CA PHE A 104 -5.05 16.36 23.60
C PHE A 104 -4.47 16.07 22.23
N ARG A 105 -3.55 16.91 21.74
CA ARG A 105 -2.82 16.64 20.49
C ARG A 105 -1.96 15.38 20.59
N ILE A 106 -1.34 15.12 21.73
CA ILE A 106 -0.55 13.89 21.91
C ILE A 106 -1.47 12.66 21.95
N ILE A 107 -2.55 12.72 22.74
CA ILE A 107 -3.45 11.59 22.98
C ILE A 107 -4.35 11.26 21.77
N PHE A 108 -4.91 12.26 21.11
CA PHE A 108 -5.92 12.07 20.05
C PHE A 108 -5.37 12.22 18.63
N TYR A 109 -4.10 12.57 18.48
CA TYR A 109 -3.48 12.70 17.16
C TYR A 109 -2.22 11.85 17.06
N TYR A 110 -1.14 12.19 17.77
CA TYR A 110 0.14 11.49 17.61
C TYR A 110 0.12 10.03 18.12
N GLY A 111 -0.49 9.77 19.28
CA GLY A 111 -0.56 8.42 19.87
C GLY A 111 -1.23 7.40 18.94
N PRO A 112 -2.48 7.65 18.49
CA PRO A 112 -3.18 6.76 17.56
C PRO A 112 -2.43 6.57 16.24
N ILE A 113 -1.84 7.64 15.69
CA ILE A 113 -1.07 7.57 14.45
C ILE A 113 0.14 6.64 14.59
N TRP A 114 0.95 6.82 15.63
CA TRP A 114 2.12 5.96 15.84
C TRP A 114 1.73 4.52 16.14
N LEU A 115 0.66 4.29 16.91
CA LEU A 115 0.14 2.95 17.16
C LEU A 115 -0.25 2.24 15.84
N LEU A 116 -0.96 2.93 14.95
CA LEU A 116 -1.37 2.38 13.65
C LEU A 116 -0.19 2.13 12.71
N ILE A 117 0.82 2.99 12.73
CA ILE A 117 2.08 2.78 12.00
C ILE A 117 2.78 1.51 12.49
N LEU A 118 2.87 1.31 13.81
CA LEU A 118 3.46 0.11 14.39
C LEU A 118 2.67 -1.15 14.02
N ILE A 119 1.34 -1.10 14.05
CA ILE A 119 0.49 -2.21 13.61
C ILE A 119 0.75 -2.54 12.13
N ALA A 120 0.78 -1.53 11.26
CA ALA A 120 1.08 -1.74 9.84
C ALA A 120 2.49 -2.31 9.62
N MET A 121 3.48 -1.86 10.39
CA MET A 121 4.84 -2.39 10.36
C MET A 121 4.86 -3.89 10.71
N VAL A 122 4.15 -4.30 11.75
CA VAL A 122 4.05 -5.71 12.17
C VAL A 122 3.39 -6.54 11.07
N LEU A 123 2.26 -6.08 10.50
CA LEU A 123 1.58 -6.77 9.42
C LEU A 123 2.50 -7.00 8.21
N TYR A 124 3.17 -5.94 7.73
CA TYR A 124 4.10 -6.06 6.61
C TYR A 124 5.33 -6.91 6.95
N GLY A 125 5.83 -6.86 8.18
CA GLY A 125 6.89 -7.74 8.67
C GLY A 125 6.49 -9.21 8.59
N LEU A 126 5.30 -9.56 9.09
CA LEU A 126 4.75 -10.93 9.03
C LEU A 126 4.57 -11.42 7.57
N ILE A 127 4.04 -10.55 6.71
CA ILE A 127 3.90 -10.82 5.27
C ILE A 127 5.27 -11.07 4.64
N GLY A 128 6.25 -10.21 4.91
CA GLY A 128 7.61 -10.31 4.39
C GLY A 128 8.29 -11.63 4.78
N VAL A 129 8.22 -11.99 6.06
CA VAL A 129 8.79 -13.26 6.57
C VAL A 129 8.16 -14.47 5.89
N ASN A 130 6.83 -14.50 5.75
CA ASN A 130 6.13 -15.61 5.10
C ASN A 130 6.51 -15.74 3.61
N ILE A 131 6.67 -14.61 2.90
CA ILE A 131 7.13 -14.62 1.51
C ILE A 131 8.57 -15.14 1.40
N LEU A 132 9.46 -14.72 2.29
CA LEU A 132 10.85 -15.19 2.30
C LEU A 132 10.94 -16.69 2.59
N LYS A 133 10.18 -17.19 3.57
CA LYS A 133 10.10 -18.63 3.89
C LYS A 133 9.64 -19.45 2.69
N ARG A 134 8.61 -18.99 1.96
CA ARG A 134 8.11 -19.67 0.75
C ARG A 134 9.13 -19.67 -0.39
N LYS A 135 9.86 -18.56 -0.57
CA LYS A 135 10.95 -18.48 -1.57
C LYS A 135 12.11 -19.43 -1.23
N GLN A 136 12.48 -19.50 0.05
CA GLN A 136 13.53 -20.41 0.52
C GLN A 136 13.13 -21.88 0.31
N ALA A 137 11.89 -22.24 0.66
CA ALA A 137 11.37 -23.59 0.40
C ALA A 137 11.38 -23.95 -1.09
N PHE A 138 11.00 -23.03 -1.97
CA PHE A 138 11.05 -23.26 -3.42
C PHE A 138 12.49 -23.40 -3.95
N LYS A 139 13.43 -22.59 -3.45
CA LYS A 139 14.85 -22.70 -3.83
C LYS A 139 15.49 -24.01 -3.34
N ALA A 140 15.08 -24.50 -2.16
CA ALA A 140 15.54 -25.80 -1.66
C ALA A 140 15.07 -26.95 -2.58
N ILE A 141 13.79 -26.96 -2.96
CA ILE A 141 13.25 -27.99 -3.88
C ILE A 141 13.94 -27.94 -5.25
N SER A 142 14.21 -26.74 -5.78
CA SER A 142 14.92 -26.58 -7.06
C SER A 142 16.39 -27.02 -7.00
N ASN A 143 17.02 -26.98 -5.82
CA ASN A 143 18.39 -27.43 -5.64
C ASN A 143 18.49 -28.96 -5.46
N ASP A 144 17.44 -29.61 -4.96
CA ASP A 144 17.38 -31.07 -4.82
C ASP A 144 17.11 -31.80 -6.15
N SER A 145 16.60 -31.10 -7.17
CA SER A 145 16.43 -31.65 -8.52
C SER A 145 17.66 -31.36 -9.40
N PHE A 146 18.68 -32.23 -9.38
CA PHE A 146 19.59 -32.66 -10.47
C PHE A 146 20.80 -33.42 -9.87
N PRO A 147 20.84 -34.76 -10.02
CA PRO A 147 21.84 -35.35 -10.91
C PRO A 147 21.10 -36.20 -11.95
N MET A 148 21.00 -35.67 -13.17
CA MET A 148 20.74 -36.51 -14.32
C MET A 148 22.06 -37.25 -14.56
N GLU A 149 22.12 -38.52 -14.12
CA GLU A 149 23.22 -39.41 -14.48
C GLU A 149 23.35 -39.39 -16.00
N THR A 150 24.52 -38.95 -16.44
CA THR A 150 25.02 -39.09 -17.80
C THR A 150 25.04 -40.59 -18.12
N VAL A 151 23.99 -41.12 -18.73
CA VAL A 151 24.09 -42.39 -19.44
C VAL A 151 24.69 -42.10 -20.79
N SER A 152 26.03 -42.12 -20.80
CA SER A 152 26.87 -42.29 -21.97
C SER A 152 26.55 -43.62 -22.65
N HIS A 153 26.21 -43.58 -23.94
CA HIS A 153 26.47 -44.70 -24.84
C HIS A 153 27.27 -44.19 -26.04
N HIS A 154 28.53 -44.66 -26.06
CA HIS A 154 29.50 -44.56 -27.14
C HIS A 154 29.14 -45.50 -28.31
N ASP A 155 29.40 -44.99 -29.51
CA ASP A 155 29.93 -45.60 -30.75
C ASP A 155 29.41 -46.96 -31.26
N ALA A 156 28.97 -47.00 -32.52
CA ALA A 156 29.76 -47.54 -33.65
C ALA A 156 28.94 -47.58 -34.96
N ASP A 157 29.54 -47.10 -36.04
CA ASP A 157 29.17 -47.31 -37.45
C ASP A 157 28.96 -48.79 -37.80
N LEU A 158 28.03 -49.10 -38.72
CA LEU A 158 28.28 -49.87 -39.95
C LEU A 158 27.03 -49.99 -40.85
N ASP A 159 27.35 -50.19 -42.12
CA ASP A 159 26.63 -50.05 -43.39
C ASP A 159 25.57 -51.14 -43.72
N ASP A 160 24.80 -50.82 -44.77
CA ASP A 160 24.19 -51.70 -45.78
C ASP A 160 22.71 -52.12 -45.70
N GLY A 161 21.97 -51.72 -46.75
CA GLY A 161 21.14 -52.64 -47.54
C GLY A 161 19.68 -52.95 -47.15
N ASN A 162 18.77 -52.40 -47.96
CA ASN A 162 17.58 -53.07 -48.54
C ASN A 162 16.19 -52.93 -47.84
N ALA A 163 15.30 -52.15 -48.48
CA ALA A 163 13.83 -52.31 -48.50
C ALA A 163 13.43 -53.01 -49.83
N PRO A 164 12.19 -53.48 -50.11
CA PRO A 164 10.87 -53.28 -49.45
C PRO A 164 10.17 -54.65 -49.15
N SER A 165 8.94 -54.86 -48.65
CA SER A 165 7.63 -54.22 -48.81
C SER A 165 6.68 -54.84 -47.75
N GLN A 166 5.99 -54.02 -46.94
CA GLN A 166 4.53 -53.91 -46.84
C GLN A 166 3.70 -55.21 -46.76
N ASP A 167 3.07 -55.43 -45.60
CA ASP A 167 1.63 -55.67 -45.47
C ASP A 167 1.15 -55.08 -44.14
N GLY A 168 0.21 -54.14 -44.23
CA GLY A 168 -0.20 -53.25 -43.14
C GLY A 168 -1.38 -53.79 -42.34
N GLU A 169 -1.16 -54.10 -41.06
CA GLU A 169 -2.22 -54.37 -40.10
C GLU A 169 -2.58 -53.09 -39.33
N SER A 170 -3.84 -52.68 -39.46
CA SER A 170 -4.41 -51.44 -38.94
C SER A 170 -4.53 -51.48 -37.42
N THR A 171 -3.55 -50.92 -36.69
CA THR A 171 -3.75 -50.57 -35.27
C THR A 171 -4.32 -49.15 -35.19
N ILE A 172 -5.60 -49.05 -34.86
CA ILE A 172 -6.29 -47.77 -34.58
C ILE A 172 -5.63 -47.16 -33.33
N ALA A 173 -4.68 -46.26 -33.54
CA ALA A 173 -4.15 -45.40 -32.49
C ALA A 173 -5.26 -44.41 -32.09
N ILE A 174 -5.88 -44.65 -30.93
CA ILE A 174 -6.80 -43.69 -30.29
C ILE A 174 -5.99 -42.43 -29.98
N TYR A 175 -6.12 -41.42 -30.84
CA TYR A 175 -5.59 -40.09 -30.60
C TYR A 175 -6.37 -39.47 -29.43
N ARG A 176 -5.86 -39.60 -28.19
CA ARG A 176 -6.33 -38.75 -27.09
C ARG A 176 -5.73 -37.37 -27.31
N PRO A 177 -6.54 -36.32 -27.56
CA PRO A 177 -6.02 -34.97 -27.60
C PRO A 177 -5.38 -34.65 -26.24
N PRO A 178 -4.25 -33.91 -26.23
CA PRO A 178 -3.61 -33.50 -24.99
C PRO A 178 -4.62 -32.73 -24.12
N PRO A 179 -4.59 -32.90 -22.79
CA PRO A 179 -5.47 -32.16 -21.90
C PRO A 179 -5.27 -30.66 -22.16
N PRO A 180 -6.36 -29.86 -22.19
CA PRO A 180 -6.26 -28.43 -22.41
C PRO A 180 -5.26 -27.84 -21.40
N PRO A 181 -4.36 -26.94 -21.83
CA PRO A 181 -3.44 -26.29 -20.91
C PRO A 181 -4.25 -25.69 -19.75
N PRO A 182 -3.77 -25.83 -18.50
CA PRO A 182 -4.48 -25.28 -17.35
C PRO A 182 -4.83 -23.82 -17.65
N PRO A 183 -6.06 -23.37 -17.32
CA PRO A 183 -6.49 -22.02 -17.63
C PRO A 183 -5.38 -21.08 -17.20
N ASN A 184 -4.88 -20.30 -18.15
CA ASN A 184 -3.80 -19.35 -17.97
C ASN A 184 -4.25 -18.38 -16.87
N ARG A 185 -4.00 -18.76 -15.62
CA ARG A 185 -4.10 -17.89 -14.46
C ARG A 185 -3.05 -16.87 -14.78
N SER A 186 -3.50 -15.79 -15.40
CA SER A 186 -2.77 -14.54 -15.46
C SER A 186 -2.21 -14.39 -14.06
N SER A 187 -0.90 -14.61 -13.92
CA SER A 187 -0.21 -14.37 -12.67
C SER A 187 -0.14 -12.86 -12.57
N LEU A 188 -1.30 -12.25 -12.35
CA LEU A 188 -1.49 -10.85 -12.07
C LEU A 188 -0.55 -10.59 -10.90
N SER A 189 0.50 -9.84 -11.21
CA SER A 189 1.77 -9.98 -10.54
C SER A 189 1.60 -9.84 -9.03
N PHE A 190 1.76 -10.94 -8.29
CA PHE A 190 1.77 -10.98 -6.81
C PHE A 190 2.65 -9.86 -6.23
N ARG A 191 3.74 -9.53 -6.94
CA ARG A 191 4.63 -8.42 -6.61
C ARG A 191 3.92 -7.07 -6.63
N GLN A 192 2.95 -6.82 -7.50
CA GLN A 192 2.27 -5.54 -7.59
C GLN A 192 1.34 -5.29 -6.40
N TYR A 193 0.60 -6.30 -5.93
CA TYR A 193 -0.30 -6.16 -4.78
C TYR A 193 0.44 -6.08 -3.44
N VAL A 194 1.65 -6.65 -3.33
CA VAL A 194 2.44 -6.63 -2.08
C VAL A 194 3.44 -5.47 -2.05
N LEU A 195 4.13 -5.20 -3.16
CA LEU A 195 5.24 -4.22 -3.18
C LEU A 195 4.71 -2.78 -3.19
N MET A 196 3.58 -2.52 -3.84
CA MET A 196 3.01 -1.18 -3.90
C MET A 196 2.54 -0.67 -2.52
N PRO A 197 1.75 -1.42 -1.73
CA PRO A 197 1.37 -0.98 -0.38
C PRO A 197 2.58 -0.88 0.58
N LEU A 198 3.59 -1.74 0.41
CA LEU A 198 4.84 -1.64 1.17
C LEU A 198 5.63 -0.36 0.87
N MET A 199 5.68 0.07 -0.39
CA MET A 199 6.30 1.35 -0.77
C MET A 199 5.52 2.55 -0.19
N ILE A 200 4.20 2.49 -0.18
CA ILE A 200 3.34 3.51 0.46
C ILE A 200 3.65 3.59 1.95
N PHE A 201 3.81 2.45 2.63
CA PHE A 201 4.15 2.40 4.04
C PHE A 201 5.53 3.02 4.35
N ILE A 202 6.55 2.71 3.56
CA ILE A 202 7.89 3.31 3.76
C ILE A 202 7.83 4.84 3.62
N VAL A 203 7.11 5.31 2.60
CA VAL A 203 6.90 6.75 2.39
C VAL A 203 6.11 7.35 3.56
N LEU A 204 5.08 6.67 4.05
CA LEU A 204 4.31 7.09 5.21
C LEU A 204 5.21 7.24 6.44
N LEU A 205 6.09 6.27 6.71
CA LEU A 205 7.03 6.32 7.83
C LEU A 205 7.95 7.54 7.71
N ALA A 206 8.54 7.77 6.53
CA ALA A 206 9.40 8.93 6.30
C ALA A 206 8.66 10.27 6.50
N ILE A 207 7.40 10.35 6.07
CA ILE A 207 6.57 11.55 6.21
C ILE A 207 6.27 11.87 7.68
N TRP A 208 6.09 10.87 8.54
CA TRP A 208 5.73 11.09 9.95
C TRP A 208 6.92 11.38 10.86
N VAL A 209 8.15 11.09 10.43
CA VAL A 209 9.36 11.37 11.21
C VAL A 209 9.53 12.87 11.46
N ALA A 210 9.55 13.70 10.41
CA ALA A 210 9.81 15.14 10.57
C ALA A 210 8.77 15.87 11.45
N PRO A 211 7.44 15.68 11.29
CA PRO A 211 6.44 16.24 12.18
C PRO A 211 6.57 15.77 13.62
N THR A 212 6.94 14.52 13.83
CA THR A 212 7.10 13.97 15.20
C THR A 212 8.33 14.56 15.87
N THR A 213 9.48 14.58 15.18
CA THR A 213 10.71 15.20 15.69
C THR A 213 10.49 16.67 16.04
N ASN A 214 9.79 17.41 15.18
CA ASN A 214 9.40 18.80 15.46
C ASN A 214 8.57 18.94 16.75
N ARG A 215 7.70 17.97 17.03
CA ARG A 215 6.86 17.99 18.24
C ARG A 215 7.56 17.51 19.49
N VAL A 216 8.43 16.51 19.41
CA VAL A 216 9.26 16.13 20.55
C VAL A 216 10.19 17.28 20.93
N ALA A 217 10.82 17.93 19.95
CA ALA A 217 11.71 19.07 20.20
C ALA A 217 11.00 20.28 20.81
N SER A 218 9.81 20.63 20.31
CA SER A 218 9.00 21.72 20.88
C SER A 218 8.33 21.38 22.22
N PHE A 219 8.19 20.10 22.56
CA PHE A 219 7.72 19.67 23.88
C PHE A 219 8.83 19.77 24.93
N THR A 220 10.06 19.36 24.58
CA THR A 220 11.21 19.44 25.49
C THR A 220 11.73 20.87 25.65
N ASN A 221 11.65 21.70 24.61
CA ASN A 221 12.12 23.09 24.62
C ASN A 221 11.03 24.01 24.03
N PRO A 222 10.19 24.63 24.87
CA PRO A 222 9.07 25.48 24.41
C PRO A 222 9.48 26.68 23.53
N GLY A 223 10.74 27.12 23.60
CA GLY A 223 11.31 28.19 22.78
C GLY A 223 12.03 27.72 21.51
N TYR A 224 12.10 26.42 21.23
CA TYR A 224 12.80 25.89 20.05
C TYR A 224 11.91 25.95 18.81
N LEU A 225 12.08 26.99 18.01
CA LEU A 225 11.56 27.07 16.65
C LEU A 225 12.73 26.95 15.67
N SER A 226 12.80 25.84 14.94
CA SER A 226 13.69 25.73 13.80
C SER A 226 12.89 25.83 12.49
N ASP A 227 13.05 26.97 11.82
CA ASP A 227 12.51 27.21 10.48
C ASP A 227 12.73 26.08 9.47
N PRO A 228 13.92 25.44 9.39
CA PRO A 228 14.13 24.31 8.47
C PRO A 228 13.26 23.09 8.81
N LEU A 229 13.01 22.84 10.09
CA LEU A 229 12.20 21.70 10.53
C LEU A 229 10.72 21.94 10.22
N LEU A 230 10.27 23.18 10.34
CA LEU A 230 8.90 23.58 10.00
C LEU A 230 8.63 23.51 8.48
N LEU A 231 9.61 23.91 7.67
CA LEU A 231 9.58 23.71 6.21
C LEU A 231 9.57 22.23 5.84
N ALA A 232 10.38 21.41 6.50
CA ALA A 232 10.39 19.96 6.29
C ALA A 232 9.01 19.34 6.59
N VAL A 233 8.31 19.79 7.64
CA VAL A 233 6.93 19.35 7.94
C VAL A 233 5.95 19.73 6.83
N GLY A 234 6.02 20.96 6.31
CA GLY A 234 5.17 21.39 5.19
C GLY A 234 5.45 20.60 3.91
N ALA A 235 6.73 20.37 3.60
CA ALA A 235 7.17 19.63 2.42
C ALA A 235 6.75 18.15 2.49
N THR A 236 6.95 17.50 3.63
CA THR A 236 6.55 16.10 3.84
C THR A 236 5.02 15.92 3.78
N GLY A 237 4.25 16.88 4.29
CA GLY A 237 2.79 16.90 4.14
C GLY A 237 2.34 16.97 2.67
N SER A 238 3.00 17.79 1.86
CA SER A 238 2.69 17.94 0.43
C SER A 238 3.11 16.70 -0.38
N LEU A 239 4.25 16.11 -0.02
CA LEU A 239 4.78 14.90 -0.63
C LEU A 239 3.86 13.69 -0.44
N ARG A 240 3.12 13.64 0.68
CA ARG A 240 2.10 12.62 0.96
C ARG A 240 1.03 12.57 -0.14
N GLY A 241 0.41 13.70 -0.45
CA GLY A 241 -0.63 13.79 -1.49
C GLY A 241 -0.09 13.48 -2.88
N PHE A 242 1.12 13.97 -3.18
CA PHE A 242 1.80 13.69 -4.44
C PHE A 242 2.03 12.18 -4.64
N TRP A 243 2.53 11.49 -3.62
CA TRP A 243 2.86 10.06 -3.73
C TRP A 243 1.61 9.19 -3.92
N ASN A 244 0.52 9.50 -3.22
CA ASN A 244 -0.78 8.85 -3.45
C ASN A 244 -1.20 9.02 -4.92
N GLY A 245 -1.05 10.22 -5.50
CA GLY A 245 -1.32 10.46 -6.92
C GLY A 245 -0.46 9.63 -7.87
N VAL A 246 0.85 9.55 -7.63
CA VAL A 246 1.78 8.73 -8.43
C VAL A 246 1.37 7.26 -8.42
N VAL A 247 0.99 6.72 -7.26
CA VAL A 247 0.50 5.36 -7.13
C VAL A 247 -0.76 5.15 -7.99
N PHE A 248 -1.76 6.01 -7.89
CA PHE A 248 -2.98 5.87 -8.68
C PHE A 248 -2.72 5.95 -10.20
N ILE A 249 -1.87 6.86 -10.63
CA ILE A 249 -1.49 6.99 -12.05
C ILE A 249 -0.78 5.74 -12.54
N THR A 250 0.20 5.24 -11.79
CA THR A 250 0.97 4.05 -12.19
C THR A 250 0.10 2.78 -12.27
N ILE A 251 -0.83 2.59 -11.33
CA ILE A 251 -1.83 1.50 -11.39
C ILE A 251 -2.76 1.70 -12.58
N GLY A 252 -3.31 2.91 -12.75
CA GLY A 252 -4.28 3.22 -13.79
C GLY A 252 -3.73 3.07 -15.21
N MET A 253 -2.49 3.52 -15.44
CA MET A 253 -1.80 3.36 -16.73
C MET A 253 -1.56 1.88 -17.06
N LYS A 254 -1.26 1.05 -16.06
CA LYS A 254 -1.05 -0.38 -16.25
C LYS A 254 -2.35 -1.12 -16.55
N ALA A 255 -3.46 -0.74 -15.91
CA ALA A 255 -4.80 -1.26 -16.21
C ALA A 255 -5.24 -0.91 -17.65
N ARG A 256 -4.97 0.32 -18.11
CA ARG A 256 -5.23 0.73 -19.50
C ARG A 256 -4.41 -0.08 -20.51
N LYS A 257 -3.11 -0.26 -20.26
CA LYS A 257 -2.24 -1.10 -21.12
C LYS A 257 -2.71 -2.57 -21.19
N GLY A 258 -3.18 -3.13 -20.06
CA GLY A 258 -3.74 -4.49 -20.04
C GLY A 258 -4.98 -4.66 -20.91
N LYS A 259 -5.90 -3.68 -20.91
CA LYS A 259 -7.09 -3.67 -21.77
C LYS A 259 -6.73 -3.56 -23.25
N THR A 260 -5.83 -2.65 -23.63
CA THR A 260 -5.41 -2.48 -25.03
C THR A 260 -4.69 -3.72 -25.59
N GLY A 261 -3.98 -4.47 -24.74
CA GLY A 261 -3.35 -5.74 -25.12
C GLY A 261 -4.35 -6.86 -25.41
N LEU A 262 -5.39 -6.99 -24.58
CA LEU A 262 -6.46 -7.96 -24.78
C LEU A 262 -7.27 -7.67 -26.05
N ASP A 263 -7.56 -6.40 -26.32
CA ASP A 263 -8.32 -5.97 -27.50
C ASP A 263 -7.56 -6.28 -28.81
N LYS A 264 -6.24 -6.03 -28.82
CA LYS A 264 -5.37 -6.38 -29.96
C LYS A 264 -5.22 -7.89 -30.16
N THR A 265 -5.30 -8.69 -29.10
CA THR A 265 -5.19 -10.15 -29.19
C THR A 265 -6.49 -10.75 -29.72
N SER A 266 -7.65 -10.23 -29.26
CA SER A 266 -8.97 -10.64 -29.76
C SER A 266 -9.14 -10.36 -31.26
N HIS A 267 -8.63 -9.24 -31.75
CA HIS A 267 -8.66 -8.92 -33.18
C HIS A 267 -7.77 -9.81 -34.05
N ARG A 268 -6.72 -10.43 -33.49
CA ARG A 268 -5.77 -11.28 -34.23
C ARG A 268 -6.20 -12.74 -34.33
N THR A 269 -7.16 -13.17 -33.52
CA THR A 269 -7.70 -14.54 -33.51
C THR A 269 -8.90 -14.70 -34.47
N ILE A 270 -9.41 -13.60 -35.03
CA ILE A 270 -10.60 -13.59 -35.91
C ILE A 270 -10.23 -13.48 -37.40
N THR A 271 -8.95 -13.30 -37.74
CA THR A 271 -8.39 -13.32 -39.10
C THR A 271 -7.50 -14.54 -39.28
#